data_AF-A0AAN5AJ73-F1
#
_entry.id   AF-A0AAN5AJ73-F1
#
_cell.length_a   1.000
_cell.length_b   1.000
_cell.length_c   1.000
_cell.angle_alpha   90.00
_cell.angle_beta   90.00
_cell.angle_gamma   90.00
#
_symmetry.space_group_name_H-M   'P 1'
#
loop_
_entity.id
_entity.type
_entity.pdbx_description
1 polymer ?
#
loop_
_entity_poly.entity_id
_entity_poly.type
_entity_poly.pdbx_seq_one_letter_code
_entity_poly.pdbx_strand_id
1 'polypeptide(L)'
;MKKMMLLAAFSAAVLFTSCSKDKEEEVSCDVSMAKLEALAEEMIDSEDFGCDEITEMVSITKNLRSCPEFEAQLEAEGMDYDTYIATLEAMKTLMCLEF
;
A
#
# COMPACT_ATOMS: atom_id res chain seq x y z
N MET A 1 -25.68 -14.43 17.78
CA MET A 1 -25.82 -13.00 17.43
C MET A 1 -24.87 -12.20 18.31
N LYS A 2 -23.62 -11.99 17.88
CA LYS A 2 -22.66 -11.09 18.54
C LYS A 2 -22.61 -9.80 17.72
N LYS A 3 -22.77 -8.70 18.44
CA LYS A 3 -22.99 -7.34 17.94
C LYS A 3 -21.78 -6.84 17.14
N MET A 4 -22.08 -6.18 16.03
CA MET A 4 -21.18 -5.25 15.33
C MET A 4 -20.92 -4.01 16.22
N MET A 5 -19.67 -3.55 16.24
CA MET A 5 -19.23 -2.17 16.48
C MET A 5 -18.02 -2.01 15.53
N LEU A 6 -18.16 -1.45 14.32
CA LEU A 6 -18.25 -0.03 13.97
C LEU A 6 -17.23 0.85 14.71
N LEU A 7 -16.12 1.10 13.99
CA LEU A 7 -15.30 2.30 13.91
C LEU A 7 -14.96 3.03 15.23
N ALA A 8 -13.68 2.96 15.61
CA ALA A 8 -13.10 3.96 16.49
C ALA A 8 -11.62 4.21 16.16
N ALA A 9 -11.32 5.51 16.00
CA ALA A 9 -10.05 6.18 16.29
C ALA A 9 -9.06 6.45 15.14
N PHE A 10 -9.47 7.29 14.17
CA PHE A 10 -8.53 8.27 13.60
C PHE A 10 -8.54 9.52 14.49
N SER A 11 -7.64 9.56 15.48
CA SER A 11 -7.35 10.76 16.27
C SER A 11 -5.96 10.67 16.91
N ALA A 12 -4.95 11.13 16.17
CA ALA A 12 -3.70 11.76 16.64
C ALA A 12 -2.85 12.06 15.38
N ALA A 13 -2.75 13.29 14.89
CA ALA A 13 -1.84 14.29 15.44
C ALA A 13 -0.50 13.68 15.90
N VAL A 14 0.35 13.28 14.93
CA VAL A 14 1.80 13.27 15.13
C VAL A 14 2.37 14.40 14.28
N LEU A 15 2.82 15.43 14.99
CA LEU A 15 3.40 16.65 14.47
C LEU A 15 4.92 16.61 14.68
N PHE A 16 5.67 16.93 13.61
CA PHE A 16 7.09 17.32 13.53
C PHE A 16 8.14 16.19 13.77
N THR A 17 9.09 15.92 12.88
CA THR A 17 10.24 16.82 12.58
C THR A 17 11.11 16.28 11.44
N SER A 18 11.46 17.16 10.50
CA SER A 18 12.73 17.21 9.75
C SER A 18 13.10 16.09 8.76
N CYS A 19 12.39 15.97 7.64
CA CYS A 19 13.07 15.56 6.40
C CYS A 19 13.71 16.81 5.76
N SER A 20 14.95 17.09 6.18
CA SER A 20 15.76 18.17 5.63
C SER A 20 16.07 17.88 4.17
N LYS A 21 15.79 18.88 3.32
CA LYS A 21 16.37 19.11 1.98
C LYS A 21 17.66 18.32 1.74
N ASP A 22 17.69 17.49 0.70
CA ASP A 22 18.48 17.78 -0.50
C ASP A 22 17.99 16.96 -1.69
N LYS A 23 18.13 17.56 -2.87
CA LYS A 23 17.53 17.13 -4.14
C LYS A 23 18.18 15.84 -4.67
N GLU A 24 17.41 14.76 -4.66
CA GLU A 24 17.35 13.80 -5.76
C GLU A 24 15.86 13.54 -6.00
N GLU A 25 15.49 13.03 -7.18
CA GLU A 25 14.14 12.60 -7.48
C GLU A 25 13.82 11.34 -6.65
N GLU A 26 13.80 11.47 -5.32
CA GLU A 26 13.33 10.46 -4.39
C GLU A 26 11.84 10.32 -4.64
N VAL A 27 11.46 9.18 -5.21
CA VAL A 27 10.10 8.65 -5.08
C VAL A 27 9.83 8.55 -3.57
N SER A 28 9.27 9.61 -2.98
CA SER A 28 9.18 9.70 -1.52
C SER A 28 8.29 8.59 -0.99
N CYS A 29 8.75 7.90 0.06
CA CYS A 29 8.03 6.82 0.72
C CYS A 29 6.57 7.22 1.02
N ASP A 30 6.37 8.44 1.54
CA ASP A 30 5.06 9.01 1.82
C ASP A 30 4.12 9.03 0.60
N VAL A 31 4.62 9.48 -0.56
CA VAL A 31 3.80 9.58 -1.79
C VAL A 31 3.48 8.19 -2.32
N SER A 32 4.44 7.27 -2.24
CA SER A 32 4.26 5.89 -2.68
C SER A 32 3.28 5.14 -1.77
N MET A 33 3.36 5.33 -0.45
CA MET A 33 2.40 4.77 0.51
C MET A 33 1.00 5.32 0.29
N ALA A 34 0.85 6.64 0.18
CA ALA A 34 -0.45 7.26 -0.08
C ALA A 34 -1.08 6.76 -1.40
N LYS A 35 -0.27 6.55 -2.44
CA LYS A 35 -0.75 5.96 -3.70
C LYS A 35 -1.13 4.49 -3.54
N LEU A 36 -0.37 3.72 -2.78
CA LEU A 36 -0.67 2.31 -2.52
C LEU A 36 -2.00 2.17 -1.75
N GLU A 37 -2.20 3.01 -0.73
CA GLU A 37 -3.46 3.05 0.03
C GLU A 37 -4.65 3.42 -0.85
N ALA A 38 -4.51 4.45 -1.70
CA ALA A 38 -5.57 4.83 -2.64
C ALA A 38 -5.93 3.70 -3.63
N LEU A 39 -4.93 3.02 -4.21
CA LEU A 39 -5.16 1.89 -5.10
C LEU A 39 -5.78 0.68 -4.37
N ALA A 40 -5.43 0.47 -3.11
CA ALA A 40 -6.03 -0.59 -2.30
C ALA A 40 -7.51 -0.29 -1.96
N GLU A 41 -7.86 0.98 -1.73
CA GLU A 41 -9.26 1.41 -1.58
C GLU A 41 -10.03 1.23 -2.91
N GLU A 42 -9.45 1.62 -4.04
CA GLU A 42 -10.04 1.41 -5.37
C GLU A 42 -10.31 -0.07 -5.66
N MET A 43 -9.41 -0.97 -5.26
CA MET A 43 -9.61 -2.42 -5.39
C MET A 43 -10.85 -2.94 -4.64
N ILE A 44 -11.23 -2.30 -3.53
CA ILE A 44 -12.39 -2.69 -2.71
C ILE A 44 -13.68 -2.10 -3.27
N ASP A 45 -13.63 -0.84 -3.71
CA ASP A 45 -14.82 -0.05 -4.04
C ASP A 45 -15.14 0.02 -5.54
N SER A 46 -14.22 -0.39 -6.42
CA SER A 46 -14.35 -0.25 -7.88
C SER A 46 -14.46 -1.59 -8.60
N GLU A 47 -15.47 -1.72 -9.47
CA GLU A 47 -15.55 -2.81 -10.46
C GLU A 47 -14.53 -2.65 -11.60
N ASP A 48 -13.94 -1.44 -11.74
CA ASP A 48 -12.99 -1.11 -12.80
C ASP A 48 -11.53 -1.41 -12.42
N PHE A 49 -11.27 -1.91 -11.20
CA PHE A 49 -9.92 -2.28 -10.80
C PHE A 49 -9.41 -3.46 -11.64
N GLY A 50 -8.38 -3.22 -12.45
CA GLY A 50 -7.94 -4.11 -13.51
C GLY A 50 -6.44 -4.40 -13.50
N CYS A 51 -5.95 -4.85 -14.66
CA CYS A 51 -4.57 -5.27 -14.84
C CYS A 51 -3.56 -4.11 -14.68
N ASP A 52 -3.94 -2.90 -15.08
CA ASP A 52 -3.07 -1.73 -15.02
C ASP A 52 -2.89 -1.27 -13.57
N GLU A 53 -3.97 -1.22 -12.79
CA GLU A 53 -3.97 -0.81 -11.39
C GLU A 53 -3.19 -1.80 -10.52
N ILE A 54 -3.40 -3.11 -10.66
CA ILE A 54 -2.62 -4.12 -9.93
C ILE A 54 -1.15 -4.13 -10.35
N THR A 55 -0.85 -3.79 -11.61
CA THR A 55 0.53 -3.62 -12.07
C THR A 55 1.18 -2.39 -11.42
N GLU A 56 0.45 -1.30 -11.28
CA GLU A 56 0.92 -0.10 -10.59
C GLU A 56 1.13 -0.38 -9.09
N MET A 57 0.22 -1.08 -8.42
CA MET A 57 0.39 -1.51 -7.02
C MET A 57 1.69 -2.29 -6.82
N VAL A 58 1.95 -3.32 -7.64
CA VAL A 58 3.21 -4.09 -7.59
C VAL A 58 4.43 -3.20 -7.75
N SER A 59 4.38 -2.22 -8.66
CA SER A 59 5.48 -1.28 -8.91
C SER A 59 5.73 -0.38 -7.70
N ILE A 60 4.68 0.19 -7.11
CA ILE A 60 4.74 1.04 -5.93
C ILE A 60 5.28 0.26 -4.73
N THR A 61 4.77 -0.94 -4.46
CA THR A 61 5.26 -1.81 -3.39
C THR A 61 6.74 -2.14 -3.57
N LYS A 62 7.23 -2.31 -4.81
CA LYS A 62 8.67 -2.48 -5.08
C LYS A 62 9.50 -1.28 -4.67
N ASN A 63 9.00 -0.07 -4.91
CA ASN A 63 9.66 1.17 -4.46
C ASN A 63 9.64 1.33 -2.94
N LEU A 64 8.62 0.79 -2.26
CA LEU A 64 8.49 0.85 -0.81
C LEU A 64 9.38 -0.13 -0.04
N ARG A 65 10.13 -1.01 -0.72
CA ARG A 65 10.98 -2.01 -0.05
C ARG A 65 11.99 -1.39 0.92
N SER A 66 12.50 -0.21 0.60
CA SER A 66 13.46 0.51 1.43
C SER A 66 12.80 1.41 2.49
N CYS A 67 11.47 1.44 2.57
CA CYS A 67 10.73 2.31 3.47
C CYS A 67 10.44 1.58 4.80
N PRO A 68 11.05 1.99 5.92
CA PRO A 68 10.87 1.32 7.21
C PRO A 68 9.44 1.46 7.76
N GLU A 69 8.73 2.52 7.38
CA GLU A 69 7.34 2.74 7.77
C GLU A 69 6.41 1.73 7.12
N PHE A 70 6.66 1.38 5.86
CA PHE A 70 5.91 0.35 5.16
C PHE A 70 6.18 -1.04 5.75
N GLU A 71 7.43 -1.36 6.09
CA GLU A 71 7.77 -2.60 6.79
C GLU A 71 7.08 -2.69 8.16
N ALA A 72 7.06 -1.60 8.93
CA ALA A 72 6.37 -1.55 10.21
C ALA A 72 4.84 -1.71 10.08
N GLN A 73 4.23 -1.17 9.02
CA GLN A 73 2.81 -1.38 8.72
C GLN A 73 2.52 -2.85 8.42
N LEU A 74 3.31 -3.49 7.55
CA LEU A 74 3.15 -4.91 7.23
C LEU A 74 3.32 -5.79 8.47
N GLU A 75 4.33 -5.51 9.31
CA GLU A 75 4.55 -6.24 10.55
C GLU A 75 3.37 -6.10 11.53
N ALA A 76 2.78 -4.90 11.62
CA ALA A 76 1.58 -4.66 12.44
C ALA A 76 0.36 -5.45 11.95
N GLU A 77 0.28 -5.72 10.64
CA GLU A 77 -0.72 -6.59 10.03
C GLU A 77 -0.35 -8.09 10.07
N GLY A 78 0.84 -8.41 10.59
CA GLY A 78 1.34 -9.78 10.69
C GLY A 78 1.78 -10.37 9.34
N MET A 79 2.20 -9.52 8.40
CA MET A 79 2.69 -9.89 7.08
C MET A 79 4.12 -9.40 6.87
N ASP A 80 4.93 -10.16 6.13
CA ASP A 80 6.25 -9.70 5.68
C ASP A 80 6.20 -9.20 4.24
N TYR A 81 7.18 -8.38 3.86
CA TYR A 81 7.27 -7.78 2.53
C TYR A 81 7.25 -8.80 1.40
N ASP A 82 8.00 -9.90 1.54
CA ASP A 82 8.14 -10.90 0.47
C ASP A 82 6.82 -11.66 0.26
N THR A 83 6.08 -11.94 1.33
CA THR A 83 4.73 -12.51 1.25
C THR A 83 3.74 -11.53 0.61
N TYR A 84 3.79 -10.25 0.98
CA TYR A 84 2.90 -9.23 0.42
C TYR A 84 3.13 -9.04 -1.08
N ILE A 85 4.39 -8.88 -1.52
CA ILE A 85 4.70 -8.70 -2.95
C ILE A 85 4.37 -9.95 -3.77
N ALA A 86 4.61 -11.16 -3.23
CA ALA A 86 4.24 -12.40 -3.91
C ALA A 86 2.73 -12.52 -4.12
N THR A 87 1.93 -12.06 -3.13
CA THR A 87 0.47 -12.03 -3.24
C THR A 87 0.02 -11.08 -4.34
N LEU A 88 0.57 -9.86 -4.39
CA LEU A 88 0.27 -8.90 -5.45
C LEU A 88 0.68 -9.41 -6.84
N GLU A 89 1.84 -10.06 -6.98
CA GLU A 89 2.26 -10.64 -8.26
C GLU A 89 1.38 -11.82 -8.71
N ALA A 90 0.89 -12.63 -7.77
CA ALA A 90 -0.08 -13.68 -8.07
C ALA A 90 -1.42 -13.08 -8.54
N MET A 91 -1.92 -12.06 -7.85
CA MET A 91 -3.14 -11.34 -8.24
C MET A 91 -2.99 -10.68 -9.60
N LYS A 92 -1.87 -9.98 -9.83
CA LYS A 92 -1.52 -9.42 -11.14
C LYS A 92 -1.60 -10.50 -12.22
N THR A 93 -0.98 -11.65 -11.98
CA THR A 93 -1.02 -12.74 -12.95
C THR A 93 -2.46 -13.13 -13.24
N LEU A 94 -3.28 -13.39 -12.23
CA LEU A 94 -4.67 -13.81 -12.41
C LEU A 94 -5.54 -12.77 -13.14
N MET A 95 -5.35 -11.49 -12.84
CA MET A 95 -6.13 -10.39 -13.41
C MET A 95 -5.67 -9.99 -14.82
N CYS A 96 -4.37 -10.16 -15.12
CA CYS A 96 -3.77 -9.79 -16.40
C CYS A 96 -3.72 -10.94 -17.42
N LEU A 97 -4.28 -12.12 -17.11
CA LEU A 97 -4.38 -13.19 -18.09
C LEU A 97 -5.32 -12.77 -19.23
N GLU A 98 -4.76 -12.50 -20.40
CA GLU A 98 -5.54 -12.37 -21.63
C GLU A 98 -6.06 -13.75 -22.06
N PHE A 99 -7.39 -13.92 -22.06
CA PHE A 99 -8.08 -15.10 -22.62
C PHE A 99 -8.65 -14.81 -24.01
#